data_AF-A0A8S2S6F1-F1
#
_entry.id   AF-A0A8S2S6F1-F1
#
_cell.length_a   1.000
_cell.length_b   1.000
_cell.length_c   1.000
_cell.angle_alpha   90.00
_cell.angle_beta   90.00
_cell.angle_gamma   90.00
#
_symmetry.space_group_name_H-M   'P 1'
#
loop_
_entity.id
_entity.type
_entity.pdbx_description
1 polymer ?
#
loop_
_entity_poly.entity_id
_entity_poly.type
_entity_poly.pdbx_seq_one_letter_code
_entity_poly.pdbx_strand_id
1 'polypeptide(L)'
;MASSISVAGPSEQTALRRQQTRLQNNQSTNIVVRSNVDIANQSHNLNNALLRVDQYAVGTRVVRGPDWKWQKQDGGEGHVGTVQSFDNNDVLIVWDYGLSASYRCKTHYDLRILDNSAAGIHHDNTVCSGCGQSPIYGIRWRCGDCPNVDLCSTCYHGDRHNIRHRFCRIITTNGETILMDPRRKSKKLAYKGLYPGARVARGKNWQYEDQDGDDSKRGKITDLQDWSKTHPRSGVYVIWDNNRENLYRVGFEGMVDLRAVVPGKGGYYYSEHLPLLG
;
A
#
# COMPACT_ATOMS: atom_id res chain seq x y z
N MET A 1 -64.78 -18.54 26.96
CA MET A 1 -65.07 -19.44 25.83
C MET A 1 -64.74 -18.68 24.56
N ALA A 2 -63.53 -18.84 24.04
CA ALA A 2 -63.17 -19.70 22.90
C ALA A 2 -63.73 -19.14 21.56
N SER A 3 -62.87 -18.47 20.79
CA SER A 3 -62.40 -18.89 19.45
C SER A 3 -63.37 -18.45 18.33
N SER A 4 -62.97 -17.90 17.19
CA SER A 4 -62.02 -18.43 16.21
C SER A 4 -61.78 -17.37 15.12
N ILE A 5 -60.58 -17.39 14.54
CA ILE A 5 -60.18 -16.64 13.34
C ILE A 5 -60.74 -17.35 12.11
N SER A 6 -61.33 -16.61 11.16
CA SER A 6 -61.65 -17.10 9.81
C SER A 6 -61.01 -16.20 8.75
N VAL A 7 -60.35 -16.85 7.79
CA VAL A 7 -59.65 -16.27 6.65
C VAL A 7 -60.46 -16.56 5.38
N ALA A 8 -60.73 -15.53 4.59
CA ALA A 8 -61.12 -15.54 3.17
C ALA A 8 -60.65 -14.17 2.62
N GLY A 9 -60.14 -13.93 1.43
CA GLY A 9 -60.08 -14.59 0.12
C GLY A 9 -59.97 -13.42 -0.90
N PRO A 10 -59.14 -13.47 -1.96
CA PRO A 10 -58.68 -12.26 -2.64
C PRO A 10 -59.56 -11.91 -3.85
N SER A 11 -60.44 -10.90 -3.69
CA SER A 11 -61.07 -10.23 -4.83
C SER A 11 -61.66 -8.89 -4.38
N GLU A 12 -60.91 -7.79 -4.60
CA GLU A 12 -61.38 -6.38 -4.77
C GLU A 12 -60.28 -5.34 -4.48
N GLN A 13 -59.08 -5.49 -5.08
CA GLN A 13 -58.04 -4.44 -5.06
C GLN A 13 -57.35 -4.19 -6.41
N THR A 14 -58.03 -4.46 -7.53
CA THR A 14 -57.46 -4.25 -8.88
C THR A 14 -57.99 -3.00 -9.60
N ALA A 15 -58.67 -2.08 -8.90
CA ALA A 15 -59.29 -0.91 -9.53
C ALA A 15 -58.71 0.47 -9.13
N LEU A 16 -57.64 0.54 -8.31
CA LEU A 16 -57.08 1.82 -7.81
C LEU A 16 -55.60 2.06 -8.15
N ARG A 17 -55.06 1.34 -9.15
CA ARG A 17 -53.67 1.52 -9.64
C ARG A 17 -53.56 2.02 -11.09
N ARG A 18 -54.66 2.51 -11.67
CA ARG A 18 -54.73 2.96 -13.08
C ARG A 18 -55.05 4.46 -13.29
N GLN A 19 -55.07 5.27 -12.24
CA GLN A 19 -55.30 6.73 -12.37
C GLN A 19 -54.16 7.64 -11.90
N GLN A 20 -53.02 7.11 -11.45
CA GLN A 20 -51.83 7.92 -11.14
C GLN A 20 -50.73 7.87 -12.22
N THR A 21 -50.93 7.14 -13.32
CA THR A 21 -49.96 7.00 -14.42
C THR A 21 -50.26 7.88 -15.64
N ARG A 22 -50.95 9.01 -15.48
CA ARG A 22 -51.40 9.84 -16.62
C ARG A 22 -51.11 11.35 -16.54
N LEU A 23 -50.31 11.80 -15.58
CA LEU A 23 -49.92 13.22 -15.47
C LEU A 23 -48.43 13.41 -15.13
N GLN A 24 -47.51 12.74 -15.84
CA GLN A 24 -46.11 13.18 -15.98
C GLN A 24 -45.50 12.86 -17.37
N ASN A 25 -46.35 12.64 -18.39
CA ASN A 25 -45.93 12.60 -19.80
C ASN A 25 -46.20 13.96 -20.43
N ASN A 26 -45.32 14.94 -20.20
CA ASN A 26 -45.13 16.04 -21.14
C ASN A 26 -43.82 16.78 -20.84
N GLN A 27 -42.70 16.31 -21.40
CA GLN A 27 -41.63 17.21 -21.84
C GLN A 27 -40.74 16.50 -22.88
N SER A 28 -40.68 17.13 -24.03
CA SER A 28 -40.21 16.61 -25.31
C SER A 28 -38.68 16.55 -25.40
N THR A 29 -38.21 15.44 -25.96
CA THR A 29 -37.13 15.29 -26.96
C THR A 29 -36.19 16.47 -27.22
N ASN A 30 -34.90 16.26 -26.93
CA ASN A 30 -33.78 16.80 -27.73
C ASN A 30 -32.64 15.76 -27.74
N ILE A 31 -32.60 14.93 -28.78
CA ILE A 31 -31.46 14.06 -29.09
C ILE A 31 -30.47 14.90 -29.88
N VAL A 32 -29.35 15.28 -29.26
CA VAL A 32 -28.21 15.85 -29.99
C VAL A 32 -27.33 14.68 -30.42
N VAL A 33 -27.39 14.33 -31.71
CA VAL A 33 -26.39 13.45 -32.34
C VAL A 33 -25.08 14.24 -32.42
N ARG A 34 -24.14 14.00 -31.51
CA ARG A 34 -22.78 14.51 -31.63
C ARG A 34 -21.93 13.52 -32.42
N SER A 35 -21.19 14.05 -33.38
CA SER A 35 -20.34 13.33 -34.32
C SER A 35 -19.20 12.58 -33.63
N ASN A 36 -18.72 11.52 -34.27
CA ASN A 36 -17.62 10.63 -33.81
C ASN A 36 -16.25 11.32 -33.64
N VAL A 37 -16.18 12.65 -33.69
CA VAL A 37 -14.94 13.44 -33.59
C VAL A 37 -14.71 13.93 -32.14
N ASP A 38 -15.73 13.92 -31.27
CA ASP A 38 -15.60 14.34 -29.87
C ASP A 38 -15.13 13.23 -28.91
N ILE A 39 -15.12 11.97 -29.35
CA ILE A 39 -14.69 10.82 -28.53
C ILE A 39 -13.15 10.74 -28.42
N ALA A 40 -12.41 11.34 -29.36
CA ALA A 40 -10.95 11.26 -29.42
C ALA A 40 -10.21 12.26 -28.51
N ASN A 41 -10.91 13.26 -27.93
CA ASN A 41 -10.29 14.31 -27.10
C ASN A 41 -10.59 14.18 -25.59
N GLN A 42 -11.27 13.11 -25.16
CA GLN A 42 -11.47 12.79 -23.73
C GLN A 42 -10.47 11.75 -23.19
N SER A 43 -9.53 11.27 -24.01
CA SER A 43 -8.55 10.24 -23.64
C SER A 43 -7.25 10.78 -23.00
N HIS A 44 -7.19 12.06 -22.61
CA HIS A 44 -5.99 12.65 -22.01
C HIS A 44 -6.12 13.16 -20.56
N ASN A 45 -7.20 12.85 -19.83
CA ASN A 45 -7.38 13.42 -18.48
C ASN A 45 -7.93 12.49 -17.38
N LEU A 46 -7.76 11.17 -17.49
CA LEU A 46 -8.11 10.21 -16.42
C LEU A 46 -7.05 9.11 -16.29
N ASN A 47 -5.82 9.46 -15.90
CA ASN A 47 -4.74 8.49 -15.64
C ASN A 47 -4.31 8.38 -14.16
N ASN A 48 -5.03 9.02 -13.23
CA ASN A 48 -4.74 8.89 -11.80
C ASN A 48 -6.00 8.53 -11.04
N ALA A 49 -6.29 7.23 -10.92
CA ALA A 49 -7.10 6.74 -9.83
C ALA A 49 -6.30 6.87 -8.53
N LEU A 50 -6.41 8.04 -7.90
CA LEU A 50 -5.79 8.32 -6.61
C LEU A 50 -6.48 7.51 -5.53
N LEU A 51 -5.69 6.76 -4.75
CA LEU A 51 -6.19 6.10 -3.55
C LEU A 51 -6.74 7.19 -2.63
N ARG A 52 -7.98 7.04 -2.11
CA ARG A 52 -8.46 7.96 -1.06
C ARG A 52 -7.50 7.84 0.13
N VAL A 53 -6.77 8.91 0.41
CA VAL A 53 -5.64 9.01 1.35
C VAL A 53 -6.03 8.77 2.82
N ASP A 54 -7.32 8.67 3.15
CA ASP A 54 -7.74 8.99 4.51
C ASP A 54 -7.99 7.79 5.44
N GLN A 55 -7.52 6.56 5.14
CA GLN A 55 -7.54 5.55 6.21
C GLN A 55 -6.51 4.40 6.24
N TYR A 56 -5.61 4.19 5.28
CA TYR A 56 -4.71 3.01 5.36
C TYR A 56 -3.34 3.16 4.69
N ALA A 57 -2.55 4.16 5.07
CA ALA A 57 -1.17 4.29 4.59
C ALA A 57 -0.12 4.62 5.67
N VAL A 58 -0.51 4.92 6.91
CA VAL A 58 0.44 5.03 8.03
C VAL A 58 1.16 3.70 8.24
N GLY A 59 2.48 3.76 8.41
CA GLY A 59 3.35 2.60 8.50
C GLY A 59 3.88 2.08 7.17
N THR A 60 3.35 2.58 6.04
CA THR A 60 3.83 2.21 4.71
C THR A 60 5.31 2.52 4.55
N ARG A 61 6.04 1.56 3.98
CA ARG A 61 7.46 1.66 3.65
C ARG A 61 7.60 2.28 2.26
N VAL A 62 8.42 3.31 2.14
CA VAL A 62 8.53 4.14 0.94
C VAL A 62 9.96 4.32 0.47
N VAL A 63 10.11 4.66 -0.80
CA VAL A 63 11.36 5.15 -1.42
C VAL A 63 11.06 6.43 -2.21
N ARG A 64 12.10 7.18 -2.59
CA ARG A 64 11.92 8.36 -3.47
C ARG A 64 11.15 8.04 -4.75
N GLY A 65 10.29 8.96 -5.15
CA GLY A 65 9.43 8.91 -6.34
C GLY A 65 9.99 9.71 -7.52
N PRO A 66 9.23 9.79 -8.62
CA PRO A 66 9.67 10.43 -9.86
C PRO A 66 9.89 11.94 -9.75
N ASP A 67 9.11 12.64 -8.92
CA ASP A 67 9.17 14.11 -8.81
C ASP A 67 10.14 14.59 -7.72
N TRP A 68 10.94 13.66 -7.17
CA TRP A 68 11.87 13.93 -6.09
C TRP A 68 12.87 15.02 -6.44
N LYS A 69 12.84 16.12 -5.67
CA LYS A 69 13.75 17.27 -5.81
C LYS A 69 14.58 17.56 -4.55
N TRP A 70 14.55 16.65 -3.57
CA TRP A 70 15.06 16.87 -2.22
C TRP A 70 16.47 16.30 -2.01
N GLN A 71 17.29 16.33 -3.07
CA GLN A 71 18.70 15.89 -3.03
C GLN A 71 18.86 14.49 -2.41
N LYS A 72 19.62 14.38 -1.31
CA LYS A 72 19.85 13.14 -0.54
C LYS A 72 19.18 13.17 0.84
N GLN A 73 18.05 13.86 0.99
CA GLN A 73 17.28 13.84 2.24
C GLN A 73 16.69 12.46 2.60
N ASP A 74 16.68 11.50 1.68
CA ASP A 74 16.40 10.09 1.95
C ASP A 74 17.68 9.27 2.21
N GLY A 75 18.87 9.84 1.99
CA GLY A 75 20.16 9.13 1.99
C GLY A 75 20.64 8.71 0.58
N GLY A 76 19.82 8.84 -0.45
CA GLY A 76 20.09 8.40 -1.84
C GLY A 76 19.09 7.36 -2.36
N GLU A 77 19.04 7.16 -3.68
CA GLU A 77 18.12 6.20 -4.33
C GLU A 77 18.18 4.81 -3.67
N GLY A 78 17.00 4.26 -3.36
CA GLY A 78 16.84 2.97 -2.69
C GLY A 78 16.88 3.00 -1.16
N HIS A 79 17.13 4.15 -0.51
CA HIS A 79 16.92 4.24 0.93
C HIS A 79 15.44 4.27 1.28
N VAL A 80 15.09 3.59 2.37
CA VAL A 80 13.71 3.37 2.78
C VAL A 80 13.32 4.33 3.91
N GLY A 81 12.07 4.77 3.89
CA GLY A 81 11.44 5.52 4.96
C GLY A 81 10.07 4.94 5.34
N THR A 82 9.49 5.48 6.41
CA THR A 82 8.18 5.13 6.94
C THR A 82 7.24 6.31 6.84
N VAL A 83 6.02 6.07 6.34
CA VAL A 83 4.92 7.02 6.48
C VAL A 83 4.50 7.11 7.95
N GLN A 84 4.76 8.25 8.59
CA GLN A 84 4.39 8.49 9.99
C GLN A 84 2.98 9.08 10.10
N SER A 85 2.66 10.07 9.27
CA SER A 85 1.34 10.71 9.27
C SER A 85 1.09 11.43 7.95
N PHE A 86 -0.18 11.77 7.71
CA PHE A 86 -0.61 12.63 6.62
C PHE A 86 -1.05 13.98 7.18
N ASP A 87 -0.76 15.02 6.42
CA ASP A 87 -1.38 16.33 6.54
C ASP A 87 -2.20 16.59 5.26
N ASN A 88 -2.97 17.67 5.23
CA ASN A 88 -3.92 17.99 4.16
C ASN A 88 -3.31 17.96 2.75
N ASN A 89 -2.01 18.19 2.57
CA ASN A 89 -1.35 18.19 1.26
C ASN A 89 -0.07 17.36 1.17
N ASP A 90 0.53 17.05 2.30
CA ASP A 90 1.85 16.44 2.39
C ASP A 90 1.83 15.22 3.31
N VAL A 91 2.85 14.37 3.18
CA VAL A 91 3.04 13.19 4.01
C VAL A 91 4.34 13.30 4.79
N LEU A 92 4.28 13.07 6.10
CA LEU A 92 5.43 13.06 6.98
C LEU A 92 6.11 11.69 6.90
N ILE A 93 7.38 11.68 6.47
CA ILE A 93 8.21 10.48 6.40
C ILE A 93 9.28 10.52 7.47
N VAL A 94 9.50 9.39 8.12
CA VAL A 94 10.70 9.11 8.93
C VAL A 94 11.61 8.18 8.13
N TRP A 95 12.70 8.70 7.60
CA TRP A 95 13.70 7.93 6.88
C TRP A 95 14.48 7.04 7.84
N ASP A 96 14.85 5.85 7.38
CA ASP A 96 15.49 4.83 8.21
C ASP A 96 16.82 5.29 8.84
N TYR A 97 17.50 6.28 8.26
CA TYR A 97 18.72 6.85 8.82
C TYR A 97 18.48 7.93 9.89
N GLY A 98 17.22 8.33 10.11
CA GLY A 98 16.77 9.17 11.22
C GLY A 98 16.16 10.52 10.83
N LEU A 99 16.31 10.99 9.59
CA LEU A 99 15.69 12.26 9.18
C LEU A 99 14.16 12.13 9.13
N SER A 100 13.44 13.12 9.67
CA SER A 100 12.02 13.31 9.42
C SER A 100 11.77 14.54 8.56
N ALA A 101 10.93 14.42 7.53
CA ALA A 101 10.53 15.53 6.69
C ALA A 101 9.20 15.25 5.97
N SER A 102 8.51 16.32 5.57
CA SER A 102 7.26 16.24 4.81
C SER A 102 7.50 16.32 3.31
N TYR A 103 6.71 15.56 2.54
CA TYR A 103 6.86 15.41 1.09
C TYR A 103 5.51 15.49 0.37
N ARG A 104 5.52 15.86 -0.91
CA ARG A 104 4.31 16.04 -1.72
C ARG A 104 3.74 14.69 -2.14
N CYS A 105 2.42 14.56 -2.07
CA CYS A 105 1.69 13.35 -2.44
C CYS A 105 0.34 13.64 -3.13
N LYS A 106 0.20 14.75 -3.87
CA LYS A 106 -1.06 15.09 -4.57
C LYS A 106 -0.82 15.58 -5.99
N THR A 107 -0.14 16.73 -6.12
CA THR A 107 0.16 17.33 -7.44
C THR A 107 1.48 16.83 -8.01
N HIS A 108 2.38 16.39 -7.13
CA HIS A 108 3.66 15.79 -7.44
C HIS A 108 3.83 14.61 -6.50
N TYR A 109 4.53 13.59 -6.97
CA TYR A 109 4.73 12.34 -6.26
C TYR A 109 6.20 12.19 -5.93
N ASP A 110 6.57 12.73 -4.77
CA ASP A 110 7.93 12.63 -4.26
C ASP A 110 8.27 11.21 -3.78
N LEU A 111 7.30 10.30 -3.69
CA LEU A 111 7.43 9.01 -3.04
C LEU A 111 6.75 7.89 -3.83
N ARG A 112 7.29 6.68 -3.67
CA ARG A 112 6.70 5.42 -4.13
C ARG A 112 6.52 4.47 -2.96
N ILE A 113 5.44 3.69 -3.00
CA ILE A 113 5.14 2.64 -2.01
C ILE A 113 6.03 1.42 -2.31
N LEU A 114 6.95 1.11 -1.41
CA LEU A 114 7.77 -0.10 -1.47
C LEU A 114 7.00 -1.30 -0.88
N ASP A 115 6.41 -1.12 0.29
CA ASP A 115 5.60 -2.14 0.98
C ASP A 115 4.58 -1.48 1.91
N ASN A 116 3.30 -1.81 1.75
CA ASN A 116 2.20 -1.34 2.60
C ASN A 116 1.67 -2.43 3.55
N SER A 117 2.39 -3.55 3.73
CA SER A 117 1.98 -4.59 4.69
C SER A 117 2.03 -4.14 6.14
N ALA A 118 2.99 -3.27 6.49
CA ALA A 118 3.11 -2.71 7.83
C ALA A 118 1.93 -1.78 8.19
N ALA A 119 1.18 -1.30 7.18
CA ALA A 119 -0.08 -0.58 7.36
C ALA A 119 -1.30 -1.52 7.48
N GLY A 120 -1.08 -2.84 7.48
CA GLY A 120 -2.12 -3.87 7.60
C GLY A 120 -2.94 -4.13 6.34
N ILE A 121 -2.57 -3.55 5.19
CA ILE A 121 -3.22 -3.83 3.91
C ILE A 121 -3.00 -5.30 3.53
N HIS A 122 -4.09 -5.98 3.16
CA HIS A 122 -4.05 -7.37 2.71
C HIS A 122 -5.20 -7.67 1.76
N HIS A 123 -5.09 -8.80 1.05
CA HIS A 123 -6.12 -9.30 0.15
C HIS A 123 -6.62 -10.66 0.64
N ASP A 124 -7.84 -10.70 1.17
CA ASP A 124 -8.45 -11.95 1.65
C ASP A 124 -8.61 -12.98 0.54
N ASN A 125 -8.56 -14.26 0.92
CA ASN A 125 -8.71 -15.39 0.00
C ASN A 125 -7.67 -15.40 -1.13
N THR A 126 -6.46 -14.89 -0.86
CA THR A 126 -5.34 -14.92 -1.80
C THR A 126 -4.15 -15.64 -1.21
N VAL A 127 -3.44 -16.40 -2.04
CA VAL A 127 -2.23 -17.12 -1.64
C VAL A 127 -1.11 -16.75 -2.60
N CYS A 128 0.04 -16.34 -2.06
CA CYS A 128 1.21 -16.11 -2.88
C CYS A 128 1.72 -17.44 -3.44
N SER A 129 1.68 -17.63 -4.75
CA SER A 129 2.18 -18.84 -5.43
C SER A 129 3.69 -19.05 -5.26
N GLY A 130 4.44 -18.02 -4.85
CA GLY A 130 5.89 -18.08 -4.67
C GLY A 130 6.34 -18.55 -3.27
N CYS A 131 5.62 -18.16 -2.21
CA CYS A 131 6.01 -18.45 -0.83
C CYS A 131 4.89 -19.03 0.05
N GLY A 132 3.67 -19.19 -0.48
CA GLY A 132 2.53 -19.72 0.27
C GLY A 132 1.87 -18.74 1.24
N GLN A 133 2.34 -17.48 1.32
CA GLN A 133 1.74 -16.47 2.21
C GLN A 133 0.25 -16.31 1.93
N SER A 134 -0.58 -16.40 2.99
CA SER A 134 -2.04 -16.27 2.94
C SER A 134 -2.57 -15.60 4.22
N PRO A 135 -3.34 -14.50 4.13
CA PRO A 135 -3.59 -13.72 2.91
C PRO A 135 -2.29 -13.04 2.42
N ILE A 136 -2.29 -12.56 1.17
CA ILE A 136 -1.21 -11.68 0.69
C ILE A 136 -1.33 -10.34 1.40
N TYR A 137 -0.37 -10.03 2.29
CA TYR A 137 -0.21 -8.71 2.90
C TYR A 137 0.67 -7.80 2.04
N GLY A 138 0.21 -6.56 1.89
CA GLY A 138 0.76 -5.53 1.05
C GLY A 138 0.21 -5.60 -0.38
N ILE A 139 0.99 -5.08 -1.34
CA ILE A 139 0.62 -5.07 -2.77
C ILE A 139 0.52 -6.51 -3.30
N ARG A 140 -0.60 -6.81 -3.95
CA ARG A 140 -0.81 -8.05 -4.70
C ARG A 140 -0.41 -7.88 -6.16
N TRP A 141 0.36 -8.86 -6.64
CA TRP A 141 0.82 -8.92 -8.02
C TRP A 141 0.24 -10.15 -8.71
N ARG A 142 -0.81 -9.96 -9.51
CA ARG A 142 -1.47 -11.04 -10.26
C ARG A 142 -0.84 -11.20 -11.64
N CYS A 143 -0.46 -12.40 -12.04
CA CYS A 143 0.03 -12.65 -13.39
C CYS A 143 -1.09 -12.41 -14.41
N GLY A 144 -0.81 -11.64 -15.46
CA GLY A 144 -1.76 -11.42 -16.57
C GLY A 144 -1.78 -12.56 -17.59
N ASP A 145 -0.74 -13.40 -17.59
CA ASP A 145 -0.54 -14.45 -18.59
C ASP A 145 -0.81 -15.86 -18.04
N CYS A 146 -1.05 -16.01 -16.74
CA CYS A 146 -1.31 -17.31 -16.10
C CYS A 146 -2.53 -17.25 -15.17
N PRO A 147 -3.45 -18.23 -15.23
CA PRO A 147 -4.57 -18.29 -14.31
C PRO A 147 -4.10 -18.59 -12.89
N ASN A 148 -4.73 -17.95 -11.90
CA ASN A 148 -4.53 -18.22 -10.46
C ASN A 148 -3.07 -18.07 -9.95
N VAL A 149 -2.26 -17.25 -10.61
CA VAL A 149 -0.91 -16.93 -10.13
C VAL A 149 -0.90 -15.53 -9.52
N ASP A 150 -0.70 -15.48 -8.22
CA ASP A 150 -0.56 -14.25 -7.44
C ASP A 150 0.76 -14.27 -6.67
N LEU A 151 1.45 -13.14 -6.58
CA LEU A 151 2.67 -12.98 -5.81
C LEU A 151 2.51 -11.83 -4.81
N CYS A 152 3.11 -11.98 -3.63
CA CYS A 152 3.39 -10.85 -2.74
C CYS A 152 4.59 -10.03 -3.25
N SER A 153 4.77 -8.80 -2.75
CA SER A 153 5.88 -7.92 -3.16
C SER A 153 7.26 -8.56 -3.04
N THR A 154 7.52 -9.30 -1.95
CA THR A 154 8.81 -10.00 -1.76
C THR A 154 9.08 -11.01 -2.88
N CYS A 155 8.07 -11.79 -3.27
CA CYS A 155 8.22 -12.76 -4.36
C CYS A 155 8.28 -12.08 -5.73
N TYR A 156 7.46 -11.06 -5.95
CA TYR A 156 7.43 -10.32 -7.21
C TYR A 156 8.76 -9.63 -7.50
N HIS A 157 9.33 -8.93 -6.52
CA HIS A 157 10.62 -8.27 -6.67
C HIS A 157 11.82 -9.23 -6.53
N GLY A 158 11.61 -10.38 -5.90
CA GLY A 158 12.55 -11.50 -5.84
C GLY A 158 12.57 -12.41 -7.07
N ASP A 159 12.04 -11.96 -8.20
CA ASP A 159 12.02 -12.67 -9.49
C ASP A 159 11.39 -14.07 -9.46
N ARG A 160 10.48 -14.31 -8.51
CA ARG A 160 9.66 -15.53 -8.53
C ARG A 160 8.68 -15.48 -9.71
N HIS A 161 8.36 -16.64 -10.28
CA HIS A 161 7.61 -16.79 -11.53
C HIS A 161 8.33 -16.18 -12.75
N ASN A 162 7.84 -16.45 -13.96
CA ASN A 162 8.46 -15.98 -15.20
C ASN A 162 8.56 -14.44 -15.25
N ILE A 163 9.78 -13.91 -15.38
CA ILE A 163 10.04 -12.47 -15.49
C ILE A 163 9.64 -11.86 -16.84
N ARG A 164 9.30 -12.70 -17.84
CA ARG A 164 8.75 -12.27 -19.13
C ARG A 164 7.24 -12.05 -19.08
N HIS A 165 6.55 -12.59 -18.07
CA HIS A 165 5.11 -12.40 -17.94
C HIS A 165 4.81 -11.01 -17.39
N ARG A 166 3.70 -10.43 -17.85
CA ARG A 166 3.18 -9.18 -17.32
C ARG A 166 2.38 -9.44 -16.06
N PHE A 167 2.41 -8.47 -15.15
CA PHE A 167 1.69 -8.56 -13.89
C PHE A 167 0.78 -7.35 -13.71
N CYS A 168 -0.41 -7.63 -13.21
CA CYS A 168 -1.36 -6.68 -12.72
C CYS A 168 -1.02 -6.31 -11.27
N ARG A 169 -0.78 -5.02 -11.01
CA ARG A 169 -0.58 -4.46 -9.68
C ARG A 169 -1.93 -4.11 -9.06
N ILE A 170 -2.18 -4.56 -7.83
CA ILE A 170 -3.39 -4.31 -7.06
C ILE A 170 -2.97 -3.85 -5.66
N ILE A 171 -3.22 -2.59 -5.31
CA ILE A 171 -2.62 -1.95 -4.13
C ILE A 171 -3.45 -2.20 -2.86
N THR A 172 -4.78 -2.23 -3.00
CA THR A 172 -5.76 -2.43 -1.94
C THR A 172 -6.85 -3.41 -2.40
N THR A 173 -7.60 -4.01 -1.49
CA THR A 173 -8.60 -5.06 -1.78
C THR A 173 -9.58 -4.69 -2.88
N ASN A 174 -10.01 -3.42 -2.90
CA ASN A 174 -10.98 -2.89 -3.87
C ASN A 174 -10.34 -1.88 -4.83
N GLY A 175 -9.01 -1.86 -4.91
CA GLY A 175 -8.27 -0.94 -5.75
C GLY A 175 -8.30 -1.32 -7.23
N GLU A 176 -7.99 -0.34 -8.07
CA GLU A 176 -7.80 -0.60 -9.50
C GLU A 176 -6.65 -1.57 -9.76
N THR A 177 -6.81 -2.31 -10.85
CA THR A 177 -5.81 -3.24 -11.35
C THR A 177 -5.07 -2.59 -12.51
N ILE A 178 -3.76 -2.39 -12.36
CA ILE A 178 -2.94 -1.73 -13.39
C ILE A 178 -1.94 -2.74 -13.96
N LEU A 179 -1.97 -2.94 -15.29
CA LEU A 179 -1.05 -3.84 -15.98
C LEU A 179 0.34 -3.21 -16.07
N MET A 180 1.36 -3.91 -15.57
CA MET A 180 2.76 -3.50 -15.62
C MET A 180 3.48 -4.12 -16.82
N ASP A 181 4.57 -3.46 -17.23
CA ASP A 181 5.51 -4.04 -18.17
C ASP A 181 6.17 -5.31 -17.62
N PRO A 182 6.69 -6.19 -18.51
CA PRO A 182 7.43 -7.38 -18.07
C PRO A 182 8.68 -6.99 -17.28
N ARG A 183 8.83 -7.58 -16.08
CA ARG A 183 9.99 -7.41 -15.19
C ARG A 183 11.34 -7.51 -15.89
N ARG A 184 11.48 -8.40 -16.88
CA ARG A 184 12.71 -8.57 -17.69
C ARG A 184 13.22 -7.28 -18.34
N LYS A 185 12.32 -6.35 -18.70
CA LYS A 185 12.68 -5.09 -19.40
C LYS A 185 12.74 -3.89 -18.46
N SER A 186 12.40 -4.07 -17.18
CA SER A 186 12.18 -2.97 -16.25
C SER A 186 13.40 -2.70 -15.39
N LYS A 187 13.57 -1.43 -14.98
CA LYS A 187 14.67 -1.03 -14.08
C LYS A 187 14.51 -1.70 -12.72
N LYS A 188 15.50 -2.51 -12.33
CA LYS A 188 15.59 -3.15 -11.02
C LYS A 188 16.65 -2.46 -10.17
N LEU A 189 16.28 -2.08 -8.95
CA LEU A 189 17.12 -1.32 -8.02
C LEU A 189 17.24 -2.06 -6.70
N ALA A 190 18.37 -1.89 -6.01
CA ALA A 190 18.54 -2.36 -4.64
C ALA A 190 17.93 -1.35 -3.65
N TYR A 191 17.38 -1.83 -2.55
CA TYR A 191 16.95 -0.98 -1.43
C TYR A 191 17.66 -1.35 -0.13
N LYS A 192 17.77 -0.37 0.78
CA LYS A 192 18.52 -0.50 2.03
C LYS A 192 17.98 0.42 3.12
N GLY A 193 18.25 0.08 4.38
CA GLY A 193 17.69 0.76 5.55
C GLY A 193 17.74 -0.12 6.80
N LEU A 194 16.66 -0.13 7.57
CA LEU A 194 16.47 -0.94 8.78
C LEU A 194 16.10 -2.40 8.41
N TYR A 195 17.05 -3.11 7.82
CA TYR A 195 16.94 -4.52 7.43
C TYR A 195 18.01 -5.37 8.11
N PRO A 196 17.89 -6.71 8.10
CA PRO A 196 18.92 -7.61 8.64
C PRO A 196 20.34 -7.23 8.20
N GLY A 197 21.25 -7.19 9.17
CA GLY A 197 22.63 -6.74 9.01
C GLY A 197 22.87 -5.24 9.22
N ALA A 198 21.83 -4.40 9.34
CA ALA A 198 22.00 -2.99 9.66
C ALA A 198 22.62 -2.79 11.05
N ARG A 199 23.46 -1.75 11.19
CA ARG A 199 23.90 -1.22 12.48
C ARG A 199 23.02 -0.05 12.86
N VAL A 200 22.49 -0.08 14.08
CA VAL A 200 21.43 0.83 14.53
C VAL A 200 21.75 1.49 15.85
N ALA A 201 21.05 2.59 16.12
CA ALA A 201 20.93 3.25 17.41
C ALA A 201 19.45 3.53 17.69
N ARG A 202 19.10 3.97 18.91
CA ARG A 202 17.75 4.44 19.21
C ARG A 202 17.32 5.55 18.25
N GLY A 203 16.06 5.47 17.80
CA GLY A 203 15.44 6.33 16.81
C GLY A 203 14.49 7.36 17.42
N LYS A 204 13.76 8.08 16.56
CA LYS A 204 12.87 9.18 16.94
C LYS A 204 11.75 8.75 17.89
N ASN A 205 11.20 7.54 17.69
CA ASN A 205 10.05 7.06 18.45
C ASN A 205 10.43 6.12 19.61
N TRP A 206 11.72 6.07 19.98
CA TRP A 206 12.20 5.24 21.08
C TRP A 206 11.48 5.55 22.40
N GLN A 207 11.04 4.48 23.08
CA GLN A 207 10.29 4.55 24.34
C GLN A 207 10.69 3.44 25.32
N TYR A 208 11.88 2.86 25.17
CA TYR A 208 12.32 1.64 25.86
C TYR A 208 13.45 1.91 26.86
N GLU A 209 13.43 3.08 27.50
CA GLU A 209 14.42 3.49 28.50
C GLU A 209 15.86 3.27 27.99
N ASP A 210 16.73 2.65 28.79
CA ASP A 210 18.11 2.33 28.43
C ASP A 210 18.28 0.83 28.12
N GLN A 211 17.32 0.21 27.44
CA GLN A 211 17.45 -1.18 26.99
C GLN A 211 18.65 -1.39 26.05
N ASP A 212 19.00 -0.39 25.25
CA ASP A 212 20.22 -0.33 24.45
C ASP A 212 21.47 0.04 25.26
N GLY A 213 21.32 0.46 26.52
CA GLY A 213 22.39 0.85 27.45
C GLY A 213 22.51 2.37 27.60
N ASP A 214 22.69 3.08 26.50
CA ASP A 214 22.68 4.55 26.38
C ASP A 214 22.67 4.93 24.87
N ASP A 215 22.50 6.20 24.51
CA ASP A 215 22.45 6.66 23.11
C ASP A 215 23.79 6.51 22.33
N SER A 216 24.90 6.25 23.04
CA SER A 216 26.20 5.94 22.42
C SER A 216 26.26 4.49 21.93
N LYS A 217 25.43 3.59 22.48
CA LYS A 217 25.42 2.17 22.12
C LYS A 217 24.80 1.93 20.76
N ARG A 218 25.19 0.79 20.20
CA ARG A 218 24.77 0.35 18.88
C ARG A 218 24.24 -1.06 18.97
N GLY A 219 23.36 -1.39 18.03
CA GLY A 219 22.79 -2.71 17.86
C GLY A 219 22.91 -3.19 16.43
N LYS A 220 22.68 -4.48 16.22
CA LYS A 220 22.61 -5.08 14.90
C LYS A 220 21.22 -5.68 14.72
N ILE A 221 20.55 -5.32 13.63
CA ILE A 221 19.31 -6.00 13.23
C ILE A 221 19.70 -7.41 12.79
N THR A 222 19.09 -8.42 13.40
CA THR A 222 19.29 -9.83 13.03
C THR A 222 18.16 -10.35 12.15
N ASP A 223 16.94 -9.86 12.35
CA ASP A 223 15.77 -10.38 11.65
C ASP A 223 14.67 -9.33 11.44
N LEU A 224 13.89 -9.50 10.38
CA LEU A 224 12.69 -8.71 10.09
C LEU A 224 11.47 -9.52 10.52
N GLN A 225 10.68 -8.98 11.44
CA GLN A 225 9.59 -9.70 12.08
C GLN A 225 8.27 -8.91 12.02
N ASP A 226 7.21 -9.59 12.42
CA ASP A 226 5.89 -9.00 12.53
C ASP A 226 5.72 -8.44 13.93
N TRP A 227 5.52 -7.13 14.08
CA TRP A 227 5.14 -6.56 15.38
C TRP A 227 3.75 -7.07 15.81
N SER A 228 2.86 -7.20 14.84
CA SER A 228 1.53 -7.76 14.99
C SER A 228 1.20 -8.62 13.78
N LYS A 229 0.45 -9.71 13.99
CA LYS A 229 0.00 -10.59 12.90
C LYS A 229 -0.81 -9.85 11.83
N THR A 230 -1.51 -8.78 12.21
CA THR A 230 -2.30 -7.96 11.27
C THR A 230 -1.48 -6.88 10.58
N HIS A 231 -0.22 -6.67 10.99
CA HIS A 231 0.69 -5.66 10.45
C HIS A 231 2.08 -6.29 10.24
N PRO A 232 2.24 -7.22 9.30
CA PRO A 232 3.51 -7.94 9.17
C PRO A 232 4.63 -7.06 8.62
N ARG A 233 5.88 -7.49 8.86
CA ARG A 233 7.12 -6.78 8.47
C ARG A 233 7.21 -5.35 9.03
N SER A 234 6.72 -5.18 10.25
CA SER A 234 6.61 -3.89 10.93
C SER A 234 7.44 -3.80 12.21
N GLY A 235 8.24 -4.83 12.50
CA GLY A 235 9.20 -4.86 13.60
C GLY A 235 10.53 -5.48 13.18
N VAL A 236 11.59 -5.17 13.91
CA VAL A 236 12.92 -5.74 13.67
C VAL A 236 13.53 -6.21 14.98
N TYR A 237 14.11 -7.40 14.97
CA TYR A 237 14.80 -7.96 16.12
C TYR A 237 16.23 -7.45 16.15
N VAL A 238 16.66 -6.90 17.29
CA VAL A 238 17.98 -6.29 17.46
C VAL A 238 18.71 -6.97 18.59
N ILE A 239 19.98 -7.29 18.33
CA ILE A 239 20.96 -7.62 19.37
C ILE A 239 21.87 -6.40 19.55
N TRP A 240 21.85 -5.82 20.75
CA TRP A 240 22.68 -4.69 21.15
C TRP A 240 24.10 -5.15 21.50
N ASP A 241 25.08 -4.26 21.41
CA ASP A 241 26.49 -4.57 21.69
C ASP A 241 26.74 -4.96 23.17
N ASN A 242 25.79 -4.65 24.05
CA ASN A 242 25.78 -5.07 25.46
C ASN A 242 25.11 -6.45 25.67
N ASN A 243 24.84 -7.20 24.60
CA ASN A 243 24.15 -8.49 24.56
C ASN A 243 22.68 -8.48 24.98
N ARG A 244 22.07 -7.31 25.19
CA ARG A 244 20.61 -7.23 25.32
C ARG A 244 19.98 -7.38 23.94
N GLU A 245 18.78 -7.91 23.91
CA GLU A 245 18.04 -8.13 22.68
C GLU A 245 16.56 -7.81 22.87
N ASN A 246 15.94 -7.27 21.84
CA ASN A 246 14.50 -7.04 21.83
C ASN A 246 13.96 -6.81 20.41
N LEU A 247 12.64 -6.80 20.29
CA LEU A 247 11.90 -6.41 19.10
C LEU A 247 11.54 -4.92 19.18
N TYR A 248 11.73 -4.19 18.08
CA TYR A 248 11.44 -2.76 17.98
C TYR A 248 10.61 -2.43 16.75
N ARG A 249 9.78 -1.38 16.80
CA ARG A 249 8.89 -1.01 15.69
C ARG A 249 9.65 -0.33 14.57
N VAL A 250 9.33 -0.76 13.36
CA VAL A 250 9.77 -0.17 12.09
C VAL A 250 8.57 -0.22 11.14
N GLY A 251 7.68 0.75 11.28
CA GLY A 251 6.46 0.86 10.47
C GLY A 251 5.16 0.60 11.23
N PHE A 252 5.16 -0.16 12.34
CA PHE A 252 3.93 -0.38 13.09
C PHE A 252 3.37 0.95 13.61
N GLU A 253 2.12 1.28 13.23
CA GLU A 253 1.48 2.58 13.52
C GLU A 253 2.30 3.81 13.08
N GLY A 254 3.16 3.66 12.07
CA GLY A 254 4.03 4.75 11.61
C GLY A 254 5.22 5.05 12.53
N MET A 255 5.47 4.19 13.51
CA MET A 255 6.53 4.36 14.49
C MET A 255 7.84 3.78 14.00
N VAL A 256 8.94 4.51 14.25
CA VAL A 256 10.30 4.10 13.91
C VAL A 256 11.18 4.27 15.14
N ASP A 257 11.36 3.17 15.87
CA ASP A 257 12.06 3.17 17.16
C ASP A 257 13.58 3.17 17.00
N LEU A 258 14.09 3.00 15.78
CA LEU A 258 15.51 2.86 15.48
C LEU A 258 15.96 3.84 14.39
N ARG A 259 17.26 4.10 14.32
CA ARG A 259 17.89 4.73 13.16
C ARG A 259 19.09 3.93 12.70
N ALA A 260 19.27 3.80 11.40
CA ALA A 260 20.39 3.15 10.78
C ALA A 260 21.63 4.07 10.85
N VAL A 261 22.69 3.56 11.48
CA VAL A 261 24.04 4.12 11.41
C VAL A 261 24.78 3.56 10.21
N VAL A 262 24.60 2.26 9.95
CA VAL A 262 25.02 1.61 8.70
C VAL A 262 23.81 0.83 8.18
N PRO A 263 23.26 1.16 7.00
CA PRO A 263 22.04 0.52 6.51
C PRO A 263 22.29 -0.93 6.07
N GLY A 264 21.36 -1.81 6.43
CA GLY A 264 21.29 -3.18 5.95
C GLY A 264 20.68 -3.26 4.55
N LYS A 265 21.03 -4.29 3.79
CA LYS A 265 20.45 -4.53 2.46
C LYS A 265 19.07 -5.15 2.62
N GLY A 266 18.05 -4.51 2.06
CA GLY A 266 16.67 -5.01 2.13
C GLY A 266 16.29 -5.94 0.98
N GLY A 267 16.94 -5.81 -0.18
CA GLY A 267 16.66 -6.62 -1.37
C GLY A 267 16.64 -5.75 -2.62
N TYR A 268 15.74 -6.09 -3.54
CA TYR A 268 15.56 -5.36 -4.79
C TYR A 268 14.10 -5.01 -5.04
N TYR A 269 13.84 -4.05 -5.92
CA TYR A 269 12.51 -3.66 -6.37
C TYR A 269 12.54 -3.20 -7.83
N TYR A 270 11.39 -3.25 -8.50
CA TYR A 270 11.20 -2.72 -9.85
C TYR A 270 10.63 -1.30 -9.71
N SER A 271 11.46 -0.27 -9.92
CA SER A 271 11.16 1.09 -9.46
C SER A 271 9.90 1.68 -10.09
N GLU A 272 9.73 1.49 -11.39
CA GLU A 272 8.59 2.02 -12.14
C GLU A 272 7.31 1.22 -11.90
N HIS A 273 7.43 0.00 -11.39
CA HIS A 273 6.28 -0.84 -11.05
C HIS A 273 5.70 -0.48 -9.69
N LEU A 274 6.47 0.16 -8.80
CA LEU A 274 5.94 0.60 -7.50
C LEU A 274 4.88 1.69 -7.70
N PRO A 275 3.79 1.69 -6.92
CA PRO A 275 2.80 2.75 -6.97
C PRO A 275 3.38 4.06 -6.45
N LEU A 276 2.85 5.17 -6.97
CA LEU A 276 3.06 6.48 -6.38
C LEU A 276 2.32 6.55 -5.04
N LEU A 277 2.89 7.26 -4.07
CA LEU A 277 2.19 7.56 -2.83
C LEU A 277 1.44 8.89 -3.00
N GLY A 278 0.10 8.84 -3.03
CA GLY A 278 -0.77 9.99 -3.20
C GLY A 278 -2.11 9.68 -3.83
#